data_AF-A0A7W1H069-F1
#
_entry.id   AF-A0A7W1H069-F1
#
_cell.length_a   1.000
_cell.length_b   1.000
_cell.length_c   1.000
_cell.angle_alpha   90.00
_cell.angle_beta   90.00
_cell.angle_gamma   90.00
#
_symmetry.space_group_name_H-M   'P 1'
#
loop_
_entity.id
_entity.type
_entity.pdbx_description
1 polymer ?
#
loop_
_entity_poly.entity_id
_entity_poly.type
_entity_poly.pdbx_seq_one_letter_code
_entity_poly.pdbx_strand_id
1 'polypeptide(L)'
;MPKIHFLCAAMLAGSLLVPTTSSAQIGGFIKRKAKERVEQKIVECMASDLECIRKAKADGKDVKVKEGGEATTDAEGGSAAGGASASLKPGEGVWVNYDFKPGDRPLFIEDFTKEEVGNFPRRLEFTDGNMEVAEWKGGRYLRVSSWPGKFVINLPEQLPERFTLEFDITPGHGSNWHVVRFTENPTQDVRFRTYGSKGNAGVFGDGLQAAAMTPGELGKGIFRARIMADGNYVKVYINDTRLANIPNAKIGRSKKISFEIPGREDDPVFMTNISVMAGGKKLYDALTESGRVATQGIYFDSGSDRIKPESTPTLKEIGAMLKEHADLKLTIEGHTDNVGAAQANHDLSHKRAAAVKAILVSSHGIAAARLEATGFGDKKPVVPNTTPEGRQQNRRVELVKS
;
A
#
# COMPACT_ATOMS: atom_id res chain seq x y z
N MET A 1 88.54 -14.11 -15.14
CA MET A 1 88.41 -13.89 -13.68
C MET A 1 87.33 -14.81 -13.15
N PRO A 2 87.68 -15.75 -12.27
CA PRO A 2 86.80 -16.78 -11.71
C PRO A 2 86.21 -16.38 -10.34
N LYS A 3 85.15 -17.05 -9.89
CA LYS A 3 85.15 -17.88 -8.65
C LYS A 3 83.77 -18.48 -8.35
N ILE A 4 83.71 -19.79 -8.56
CA ILE A 4 82.92 -20.82 -7.88
C ILE A 4 83.46 -20.98 -6.44
N HIS A 5 82.62 -21.35 -5.46
CA HIS A 5 82.88 -22.27 -4.31
C HIS A 5 81.50 -22.63 -3.68
N PHE A 6 80.99 -23.87 -3.69
CA PHE A 6 81.34 -25.12 -2.98
C PHE A 6 80.82 -25.22 -1.53
N LEU A 7 80.09 -26.32 -1.25
CA LEU A 7 80.07 -27.24 -0.09
C LEU A 7 78.65 -27.86 0.05
N CYS A 8 78.42 -29.13 0.40
CA CYS A 8 79.21 -30.36 0.49
C CYS A 8 78.27 -31.52 0.89
N ALA A 9 78.48 -32.72 0.33
CA ALA A 9 78.36 -34.09 0.90
C ALA A 9 77.03 -34.58 1.57
N ALA A 10 76.65 -35.87 1.63
CA ALA A 10 77.34 -37.15 1.41
C ALA A 10 76.36 -38.29 1.02
N MET A 11 76.94 -39.39 0.52
CA MET A 11 76.36 -40.66 0.04
C MET A 11 76.14 -41.73 1.15
N LEU A 12 75.50 -42.84 0.72
CA LEU A 12 75.52 -44.27 1.18
C LEU A 12 74.33 -44.73 2.07
N ALA A 13 73.79 -45.95 2.00
CA ALA A 13 73.79 -47.09 1.06
C ALA A 13 72.90 -48.23 1.61
N GLY A 14 72.49 -49.18 0.74
CA GLY A 14 72.09 -50.57 1.05
C GLY A 14 70.59 -50.81 1.31
N SER A 15 69.77 -51.63 0.62
CA SER A 15 69.85 -52.94 -0.07
C SER A 15 69.09 -54.07 0.69
N LEU A 16 67.98 -54.52 0.09
CA LEU A 16 67.47 -55.92 -0.06
C LEU A 16 67.23 -56.82 1.17
N LEU A 17 65.96 -57.28 1.38
CA LEU A 17 65.45 -58.67 1.29
C LEU A 17 64.15 -58.91 2.09
N VAL A 18 63.47 -60.01 1.72
CA VAL A 18 62.02 -60.33 1.83
C VAL A 18 61.70 -61.22 3.07
N PRO A 19 60.56 -61.94 3.20
CA PRO A 19 59.60 -61.84 4.30
C PRO A 19 59.61 -63.03 5.28
N THR A 20 59.03 -62.90 6.48
CA THR A 20 58.50 -64.07 7.22
C THR A 20 57.32 -63.73 8.12
N THR A 21 56.37 -64.66 8.09
CA THR A 21 55.09 -64.79 8.79
C THR A 21 55.20 -64.82 10.32
N SER A 22 54.23 -64.24 11.04
CA SER A 22 53.32 -64.96 11.95
C SER A 22 52.43 -63.99 12.75
N SER A 23 51.21 -64.46 12.97
CA SER A 23 50.05 -63.95 13.71
C SER A 23 50.29 -63.10 14.98
N ALA A 24 49.55 -62.00 15.14
CA ALA A 24 48.33 -61.95 15.99
C ALA A 24 47.74 -60.53 16.14
N GLN A 25 46.42 -60.46 15.92
CA GLN A 25 45.41 -59.61 16.58
C GLN A 25 45.33 -58.08 16.37
N ILE A 26 44.22 -57.74 15.67
CA ILE A 26 43.20 -56.73 15.98
C ILE A 26 43.51 -55.26 15.66
N GLY A 27 42.77 -54.74 14.67
CA GLY A 27 42.48 -53.31 14.59
C GLY A 27 42.15 -52.78 13.19
N GLY A 28 40.90 -52.91 12.76
CA GLY A 28 40.23 -51.87 11.96
C GLY A 28 40.48 -51.77 10.44
N PHE A 29 39.63 -52.46 9.68
CA PHE A 29 38.88 -51.95 8.52
C PHE A 29 39.59 -51.27 7.32
N ILE A 30 39.92 -52.11 6.34
CA ILE A 30 39.48 -52.10 4.91
C ILE A 30 38.90 -50.77 4.38
N LYS A 31 39.59 -50.05 3.49
CA LYS A 31 39.73 -50.21 2.01
C LYS A 31 38.63 -49.51 1.16
N ARG A 32 39.13 -48.64 0.27
CA ARG A 32 38.91 -48.64 -1.20
C ARG A 32 37.74 -47.82 -1.80
N LYS A 33 38.17 -46.76 -2.50
CA LYS A 33 37.77 -46.28 -3.84
C LYS A 33 36.39 -46.68 -4.37
N ALA A 34 35.56 -45.71 -4.77
CA ALA A 34 35.51 -45.17 -6.13
C ALA A 34 34.23 -44.34 -6.39
N LYS A 35 34.37 -43.39 -7.33
CA LYS A 35 33.38 -42.92 -8.33
C LYS A 35 32.86 -41.48 -8.17
N GLU A 36 32.75 -40.85 -9.34
CA GLU A 36 32.44 -39.47 -9.66
C GLU A 36 31.11 -38.96 -9.10
N ARG A 37 31.10 -37.68 -8.68
CA ARG A 37 30.10 -36.63 -8.94
C ARG A 37 30.34 -35.49 -7.95
N VAL A 38 30.49 -34.25 -8.43
CA VAL A 38 30.36 -33.07 -7.56
C VAL A 38 28.89 -32.97 -7.20
N GLU A 39 28.51 -33.55 -6.07
CA GLU A 39 27.19 -33.32 -5.47
C GLU A 39 27.15 -31.88 -4.92
N GLN A 40 26.35 -31.03 -5.55
CA GLN A 40 25.92 -29.76 -4.97
C GLN A 40 25.20 -30.07 -3.64
N LYS A 41 25.83 -29.73 -2.51
CA LYS A 41 25.23 -29.89 -1.19
C LYS A 41 24.21 -28.78 -0.94
N ILE A 42 22.99 -28.97 -1.45
CA ILE A 42 21.84 -28.14 -1.11
C ILE A 42 21.36 -28.53 0.30
N VAL A 43 21.21 -27.56 1.19
CA VAL A 43 20.69 -27.76 2.56
C VAL A 43 19.21 -27.38 2.57
N GLU A 44 18.34 -28.30 2.99
CA GLU A 44 16.91 -27.99 3.14
C GLU A 44 16.64 -27.42 4.54
N CYS A 45 16.17 -26.18 4.61
CA CYS A 45 15.77 -25.50 5.86
C CYS A 45 14.27 -25.22 5.85
N MET A 46 13.63 -25.13 7.02
CA MET A 46 12.25 -24.62 7.10
C MET A 46 12.23 -23.09 6.99
N ALA A 47 11.17 -22.51 6.43
CA ALA A 47 11.07 -21.05 6.25
C ALA A 47 11.17 -20.28 7.58
N SER A 48 10.74 -20.92 8.67
CA SER A 48 10.77 -20.38 10.03
C SER A 48 12.11 -20.55 10.75
N ASP A 49 13.05 -21.33 10.21
CA ASP A 49 14.35 -21.59 10.85
C ASP A 49 15.45 -20.69 10.25
N LEU A 50 15.49 -19.44 10.75
CA LEU A 50 16.43 -18.42 10.31
C LEU A 50 17.89 -18.77 10.65
N GLU A 51 18.13 -19.62 11.65
CA GLU A 51 19.48 -19.99 12.08
C GLU A 51 20.09 -21.05 11.15
N CYS A 52 19.28 -22.01 10.69
CA CYS A 52 19.63 -22.96 9.62
C CYS A 52 20.05 -22.23 8.33
N ILE A 53 19.24 -21.25 7.91
CA ILE A 53 19.47 -20.48 6.67
C ILE A 53 20.76 -19.65 6.77
N ARG A 54 21.01 -19.01 7.91
CA ARG A 54 22.20 -18.16 8.11
C ARG A 54 23.50 -18.98 8.12
N LYS A 55 23.49 -20.15 8.77
CA LYS A 55 24.66 -21.03 8.86
C LYS A 55 25.01 -21.67 7.52
N ALA A 56 24.01 -22.13 6.76
CA ALA A 56 24.23 -22.72 5.44
C ALA A 56 24.82 -21.72 4.42
N LYS A 57 24.39 -20.45 4.47
CA LYS A 57 24.97 -19.38 3.61
C LYS A 57 26.39 -18.99 4.00
N ALA A 58 26.73 -18.96 5.29
CA ALA A 58 28.09 -18.67 5.77
C ALA A 58 29.10 -19.75 5.33
N ASP A 59 28.65 -21.00 5.20
CA ASP A 59 29.45 -22.13 4.73
C ASP A 59 29.50 -22.27 3.19
N GLY A 60 28.93 -21.31 2.44
CA GLY A 60 28.93 -21.30 0.97
C GLY A 60 28.05 -22.37 0.30
N LYS A 61 26.98 -22.84 0.97
CA LYS A 61 26.04 -23.84 0.46
C LYS A 61 24.72 -23.21 0.01
N ASP A 62 24.09 -23.79 -1.00
CA ASP A 62 22.75 -23.40 -1.46
C ASP A 62 21.66 -23.92 -0.53
N VAL A 63 20.59 -23.14 -0.32
CA VAL A 63 19.51 -23.46 0.63
C VAL A 63 18.17 -23.60 -0.09
N LYS A 64 17.42 -24.65 0.23
CA LYS A 64 16.06 -24.90 -0.28
C LYS A 64 15.06 -24.88 0.86
N VAL A 65 14.03 -24.04 0.76
CA VAL A 65 13.06 -23.80 1.83
C VAL A 65 11.81 -24.67 1.64
N LYS A 66 11.34 -25.35 2.70
CA LYS A 66 10.08 -26.13 2.69
C LYS A 66 8.92 -25.36 3.32
N GLU A 67 7.79 -25.31 2.61
CA GLU A 67 6.46 -24.90 3.09
C GLU A 67 5.56 -26.15 3.15
N GLY A 68 4.89 -26.39 4.28
CA GLY A 68 4.21 -27.68 4.57
C GLY A 68 2.69 -27.58 4.60
N GLY A 69 2.04 -28.68 4.21
CA GLY A 69 0.61 -28.96 4.41
C GLY A 69 0.34 -30.42 4.83
N GLU A 70 -0.70 -30.57 5.66
CA GLU A 70 -1.35 -31.70 6.37
C GLU A 70 -1.31 -33.16 5.85
N ALA A 71 -1.39 -34.11 6.81
CA ALA A 71 -2.48 -35.13 6.90
C ALA A 71 -2.48 -35.94 8.23
N THR A 72 -3.61 -35.83 8.94
CA THR A 72 -4.38 -36.70 9.86
C THR A 72 -3.90 -38.10 10.29
N THR A 73 -4.11 -38.43 11.58
CA THR A 73 -4.73 -39.70 12.07
C THR A 73 -5.37 -39.50 13.46
N ASP A 74 -6.60 -40.00 13.64
CA ASP A 74 -7.40 -40.06 14.86
C ASP A 74 -6.92 -41.17 15.83
N ALA A 75 -6.97 -40.91 17.15
CA ALA A 75 -7.52 -41.79 18.20
C ALA A 75 -7.19 -41.28 19.63
N GLU A 76 -8.27 -41.03 20.38
CA GLU A 76 -8.49 -41.16 21.84
C GLU A 76 -7.45 -40.67 22.87
N GLY A 77 -7.86 -39.73 23.73
CA GLY A 77 -7.27 -39.55 25.07
C GLY A 77 -7.37 -38.16 25.69
N GLY A 78 -8.55 -37.82 26.23
CA GLY A 78 -8.74 -37.10 27.50
C GLY A 78 -7.99 -35.78 27.84
N SER A 79 -8.82 -34.77 28.11
CA SER A 79 -8.64 -33.67 29.07
C SER A 79 -8.18 -32.30 28.56
N ALA A 80 -9.19 -31.43 28.50
CA ALA A 80 -9.20 -29.98 28.60
C ALA A 80 -7.94 -29.29 29.17
N ALA A 81 -7.47 -28.29 28.43
CA ALA A 81 -7.22 -26.94 28.94
C ALA A 81 -7.22 -25.95 27.76
N GLY A 82 -8.09 -24.94 27.84
CA GLY A 82 -8.26 -23.93 26.81
C GLY A 82 -7.00 -23.08 26.59
N GLY A 83 -6.67 -22.91 25.32
CA GLY A 83 -5.87 -21.80 24.82
C GLY A 83 -6.59 -21.26 23.60
N ALA A 84 -7.50 -20.31 23.84
CA ALA A 84 -8.09 -19.52 22.77
C ALA A 84 -6.97 -19.05 21.84
N SER A 85 -7.07 -19.38 20.55
CA SER A 85 -6.36 -18.63 19.53
C SER A 85 -6.77 -17.18 19.74
N ALA A 86 -5.86 -16.38 20.27
CA ALA A 86 -6.06 -14.97 20.45
C ALA A 86 -6.23 -14.38 19.04
N SER A 87 -7.48 -14.27 18.62
CA SER A 87 -7.90 -13.31 17.63
C SER A 87 -7.24 -11.99 17.99
N LEU A 88 -6.32 -11.53 17.15
CA LEU A 88 -5.61 -10.27 17.35
C LEU A 88 -6.64 -9.18 17.65
N LYS A 89 -6.44 -8.46 18.76
CA LYS A 89 -7.30 -7.34 19.13
C LYS A 89 -7.13 -6.23 18.08
N PRO A 90 -8.17 -5.43 17.81
CA PRO A 90 -8.03 -4.24 16.98
C PRO A 90 -6.89 -3.36 17.53
N GLY A 91 -5.80 -3.22 16.77
CA GLY A 91 -4.64 -2.39 17.15
C GLY A 91 -3.28 -3.08 17.25
N GLU A 92 -3.14 -4.39 17.01
CA GLU A 92 -1.83 -5.07 16.97
C GLU A 92 -1.46 -5.62 15.59
N GLY A 93 -0.26 -5.28 15.12
CA GLY A 93 0.32 -5.64 13.82
C GLY A 93 0.77 -4.41 13.03
N VAL A 94 1.71 -4.54 12.09
CA VAL A 94 2.28 -3.45 11.25
C VAL A 94 1.24 -2.78 10.30
N TRP A 95 -0.04 -3.08 10.47
CA TRP A 95 -1.16 -2.69 9.61
C TRP A 95 -2.14 -1.69 10.26
N VAL A 96 -1.71 -0.89 11.24
CA VAL A 96 -2.59 0.05 11.97
C VAL A 96 -2.92 1.36 11.20
N ASN A 97 -2.22 1.70 10.11
CA ASN A 97 -2.12 3.12 9.73
C ASN A 97 -2.52 3.53 8.30
N TYR A 98 -2.99 2.63 7.43
CA TYR A 98 -3.55 3.05 6.14
C TYR A 98 -5.07 3.19 6.23
N ASP A 99 -5.52 4.42 6.41
CA ASP A 99 -6.92 4.80 6.58
C ASP A 99 -7.31 5.99 5.68
N PHE A 100 -6.60 6.15 4.57
CA PHE A 100 -6.92 7.14 3.55
C PHE A 100 -8.24 6.75 2.87
N LYS A 101 -9.17 7.69 2.81
CA LYS A 101 -10.45 7.55 2.13
C LYS A 101 -10.48 8.50 0.94
N PRO A 102 -10.28 8.01 -0.31
CA PRO A 102 -10.36 8.86 -1.49
C PRO A 102 -11.72 9.54 -1.59
N GLY A 103 -11.74 10.79 -2.05
CA GLY A 103 -12.99 11.43 -2.45
C GLY A 103 -13.60 10.81 -3.71
N ASP A 104 -14.90 10.98 -3.88
CA ASP A 104 -15.71 10.33 -4.90
C ASP A 104 -16.20 11.29 -6.01
N ARG A 105 -16.18 12.60 -5.76
CA ARG A 105 -16.62 13.61 -6.73
C ARG A 105 -15.44 14.47 -7.18
N PRO A 106 -15.03 14.41 -8.46
CA PRO A 106 -13.87 15.15 -8.93
C PRO A 106 -14.12 16.66 -8.93
N LEU A 107 -13.18 17.40 -8.34
CA LEU A 107 -13.09 18.86 -8.46
C LEU A 107 -12.01 19.26 -9.46
N PHE A 108 -10.93 18.48 -9.56
CA PHE A 108 -9.85 18.68 -10.51
C PHE A 108 -9.08 17.37 -10.72
N ILE A 109 -8.80 16.99 -11.96
CA ILE A 109 -7.96 15.84 -12.31
C ILE A 109 -7.04 16.27 -13.45
N GLU A 110 -5.74 16.04 -13.34
CA GLU A 110 -4.76 16.35 -14.38
C GLU A 110 -3.62 15.32 -14.39
N ASP A 111 -3.35 14.74 -15.57
CA ASP A 111 -2.28 13.76 -15.81
C ASP A 111 -1.31 14.20 -16.93
N PHE A 112 -1.53 15.39 -17.50
CA PHE A 112 -0.77 16.03 -18.57
C PHE A 112 -0.71 15.24 -19.89
N THR A 113 -1.43 14.12 -20.03
CA THR A 113 -1.40 13.27 -21.23
C THR A 113 -1.99 13.97 -22.46
N LYS A 114 -2.86 14.96 -22.24
CA LYS A 114 -3.53 15.75 -23.29
C LYS A 114 -2.88 17.11 -23.53
N GLU A 115 -1.90 17.50 -22.72
CA GLU A 115 -1.22 18.78 -22.83
C GLU A 115 -0.09 18.74 -23.85
N GLU A 116 0.22 19.86 -24.49
CA GLU A 116 1.30 19.97 -25.47
C GLU A 116 2.66 20.07 -24.78
N VAL A 117 3.64 19.26 -25.23
CA VAL A 117 5.00 19.25 -24.68
C VAL A 117 5.66 20.61 -24.93
N GLY A 118 6.35 21.14 -23.92
CA GLY A 118 6.99 22.45 -23.95
C GLY A 118 6.09 23.61 -23.51
N ASN A 119 4.77 23.40 -23.42
CA ASN A 119 3.85 24.42 -22.94
C ASN A 119 3.61 24.30 -21.43
N PHE A 120 3.28 25.44 -20.81
CA PHE A 120 2.68 25.43 -19.48
C PHE A 120 1.24 24.87 -19.55
N PRO A 121 0.80 23.99 -18.64
CA PRO A 121 -0.52 23.36 -18.70
C PRO A 121 -1.67 24.37 -18.68
N ARG A 122 -2.64 24.22 -19.58
CA ARG A 122 -3.72 25.21 -19.77
C ARG A 122 -4.68 25.33 -18.60
N ARG A 123 -4.79 24.28 -17.79
CA ARG A 123 -5.72 24.20 -16.65
C ARG A 123 -5.11 24.65 -15.32
N LEU A 124 -3.83 24.99 -15.33
CA LEU A 124 -3.14 25.59 -14.20
C LEU A 124 -3.05 27.11 -14.41
N GLU A 125 -3.08 27.87 -13.33
CA GLU A 125 -2.78 29.29 -13.33
C GLU A 125 -1.30 29.46 -12.98
N PHE A 126 -0.52 30.03 -13.90
CA PHE A 126 0.88 30.35 -13.68
C PHE A 126 1.01 31.53 -12.71
N THR A 127 1.92 31.46 -11.75
CA THR A 127 2.20 32.59 -10.85
C THR A 127 3.67 32.97 -10.76
N ASP A 128 4.61 32.02 -10.81
CA ASP A 128 6.06 32.31 -10.71
C ASP A 128 6.92 31.14 -11.21
N GLY A 129 8.15 31.42 -11.66
CA GLY A 129 9.14 30.40 -12.03
C GLY A 129 9.10 29.91 -13.50
N ASN A 130 9.79 28.81 -13.79
CA ASN A 130 9.86 28.16 -15.10
C ASN A 130 9.35 26.72 -15.00
N MET A 131 8.32 26.42 -15.78
CA MET A 131 7.63 25.14 -15.77
C MET A 131 7.03 24.83 -17.13
N GLU A 132 7.15 23.59 -17.56
CA GLU A 132 6.60 23.11 -18.83
C GLU A 132 6.20 21.64 -18.75
N VAL A 133 5.31 21.20 -19.64
CA VAL A 133 5.06 19.78 -19.83
C VAL A 133 6.25 19.15 -20.54
N ALA A 134 6.82 18.11 -19.95
CA ALA A 134 7.94 17.35 -20.51
C ALA A 134 7.62 15.86 -20.58
N GLU A 135 8.19 15.19 -21.59
CA GLU A 135 8.22 13.73 -21.63
C GLU A 135 9.39 13.21 -20.81
N TRP A 136 9.10 12.34 -19.85
CA TRP A 136 10.11 11.75 -18.98
C TRP A 136 9.72 10.33 -18.62
N LYS A 137 10.67 9.38 -18.71
CA LYS A 137 10.44 7.95 -18.41
C LYS A 137 9.19 7.35 -19.08
N GLY A 138 8.85 7.81 -20.29
CA GLY A 138 7.70 7.30 -21.06
C GLY A 138 6.33 7.87 -20.66
N GLY A 139 6.26 8.91 -19.82
CA GLY A 139 5.03 9.62 -19.47
C GLY A 139 5.15 11.13 -19.63
N ARG A 140 4.03 11.85 -19.44
CA ARG A 140 3.99 13.32 -19.41
C ARG A 140 3.92 13.83 -17.98
N TYR A 141 4.74 14.84 -17.71
CA TYR A 141 4.93 15.43 -16.41
C TYR A 141 4.99 16.94 -16.53
N LEU A 142 4.50 17.65 -15.53
CA LEU A 142 4.92 19.02 -15.29
C LEU A 142 6.36 18.98 -14.78
N ARG A 143 7.30 19.46 -15.59
CA ARG A 143 8.69 19.69 -15.20
C ARG A 143 8.78 21.09 -14.60
N VAL A 144 9.34 21.19 -13.40
CA VAL A 144 9.65 22.44 -12.71
C VAL A 144 11.17 22.57 -12.64
N SER A 145 11.71 23.58 -13.32
CA SER A 145 13.17 23.79 -13.47
C SER A 145 13.67 25.08 -12.80
N SER A 146 12.83 25.76 -12.03
CA SER A 146 13.22 26.91 -11.21
C SER A 146 12.84 26.73 -9.74
N TRP A 147 13.51 27.50 -8.87
CA TRP A 147 13.16 27.59 -7.46
C TRP A 147 12.81 29.04 -7.10
N PRO A 148 11.56 29.32 -6.68
CA PRO A 148 10.40 28.42 -6.72
C PRO A 148 9.80 28.29 -8.14
N GLY A 149 9.11 27.18 -8.40
CA GLY A 149 8.04 27.12 -9.38
C GLY A 149 6.70 27.21 -8.66
N LYS A 150 5.84 28.16 -9.05
CA LYS A 150 4.55 28.38 -8.40
C LYS A 150 3.41 28.39 -9.41
N PHE A 151 2.37 27.65 -9.07
CA PHE A 151 1.13 27.61 -9.83
C PHE A 151 -0.06 27.43 -8.91
N VAL A 152 -1.24 27.70 -9.44
CA VAL A 152 -2.52 27.58 -8.75
C VAL A 152 -3.45 26.66 -9.54
N ILE A 153 -4.16 25.80 -8.81
CA ILE A 153 -5.32 25.08 -9.33
C ILE A 153 -6.57 25.90 -8.99
N ASN A 154 -7.35 26.24 -10.02
CA ASN A 154 -8.66 26.86 -9.87
C ASN A 154 -9.75 25.79 -9.87
N LEU A 155 -10.48 25.68 -8.75
CA LEU A 155 -11.56 24.72 -8.55
C LEU A 155 -12.91 25.32 -8.98
N PRO A 156 -13.86 24.50 -9.46
CA PRO A 156 -15.20 24.97 -9.85
C PRO A 156 -16.02 25.48 -8.65
N GLU A 157 -15.71 25.03 -7.45
CA GLU A 157 -16.36 25.40 -6.19
C GLU A 157 -15.32 25.53 -5.07
N GLN A 158 -15.74 26.09 -3.93
CA GLN A 158 -14.88 26.14 -2.75
C GLN A 158 -14.64 24.72 -2.25
N LEU A 159 -13.41 24.44 -1.77
CA LEU A 159 -13.11 23.15 -1.15
C LEU A 159 -14.15 22.80 -0.08
N PRO A 160 -14.81 21.63 -0.17
CA PRO A 160 -15.76 21.18 0.84
C PRO A 160 -15.06 20.82 2.15
N GLU A 161 -15.86 20.54 3.18
CA GLU A 161 -15.31 20.07 4.47
C GLU A 161 -14.49 18.80 4.31
N ARG A 162 -14.98 17.88 3.47
CA ARG A 162 -14.31 16.63 3.14
C ARG A 162 -13.76 16.62 1.73
N PHE A 163 -12.44 16.55 1.62
CA PHE A 163 -11.76 16.44 0.33
C PHE A 163 -10.47 15.63 0.45
N THR A 164 -10.02 15.14 -0.69
CA THR A 164 -8.67 14.59 -0.85
C THR A 164 -7.91 15.32 -1.93
N LEU A 165 -6.60 15.44 -1.73
CA LEU A 165 -5.63 15.87 -2.74
C LEU A 165 -4.54 14.82 -2.85
N GLU A 166 -4.31 14.34 -4.06
CA GLU A 166 -3.27 13.36 -4.38
C GLU A 166 -2.45 13.83 -5.58
N PHE A 167 -1.15 13.56 -5.60
CA PHE A 167 -0.28 13.79 -6.74
C PHE A 167 1.01 12.98 -6.65
N ASP A 168 1.57 12.62 -7.80
CA ASP A 168 2.87 11.97 -7.92
C ASP A 168 3.94 13.03 -8.15
N ILE A 169 5.03 12.98 -7.38
CA ILE A 169 6.11 13.97 -7.48
C ILE A 169 7.48 13.38 -7.17
N THR A 170 8.52 13.91 -7.80
CA THR A 170 9.91 13.60 -7.44
C THR A 170 10.38 14.45 -6.25
N PRO A 171 11.46 14.03 -5.55
CA PRO A 171 12.10 14.83 -4.51
C PRO A 171 12.43 16.24 -4.96
N GLY A 172 12.24 17.19 -4.04
CA GLY A 172 12.67 18.57 -4.22
C GLY A 172 14.19 18.71 -4.15
N HIS A 173 14.72 19.69 -4.88
CA HIS A 173 16.14 20.01 -4.85
C HIS A 173 16.59 20.33 -3.41
N GLY A 174 17.71 19.72 -2.98
CA GLY A 174 18.33 20.04 -1.69
C GLY A 174 17.50 19.69 -0.45
N SER A 175 16.58 18.72 -0.52
CA SER A 175 15.64 18.38 0.57
C SER A 175 14.68 19.51 0.95
N ASN A 176 14.45 20.45 0.02
CA ASN A 176 13.49 21.52 0.19
C ASN A 176 12.05 20.98 0.20
N TRP A 177 11.15 21.78 0.78
CA TRP A 177 9.74 21.44 0.88
C TRP A 177 8.99 21.74 -0.41
N HIS A 178 8.22 20.78 -0.89
CA HIS A 178 7.04 21.04 -1.71
C HIS A 178 5.94 21.57 -0.77
N VAL A 179 5.38 22.74 -1.06
CA VAL A 179 4.38 23.38 -0.20
C VAL A 179 3.04 23.43 -0.92
N VAL A 180 1.97 23.07 -0.21
CA VAL A 180 0.59 23.11 -0.67
C VAL A 180 -0.21 24.01 0.27
N ARG A 181 -0.92 24.99 -0.30
CA ARG A 181 -1.78 25.91 0.46
C ARG A 181 -3.20 25.88 -0.11
N PHE A 182 -4.18 25.91 0.78
CA PHE A 182 -5.62 25.79 0.44
C PHE A 182 -6.37 27.13 0.51
N THR A 183 -5.66 28.20 0.83
CA THR A 183 -6.13 29.58 0.81
C THR A 183 -4.95 30.50 0.51
N GLU A 184 -5.22 31.74 0.10
CA GLU A 184 -4.22 32.73 -0.29
C GLU A 184 -3.34 33.18 0.89
N ASN A 185 -3.94 33.33 2.08
CA ASN A 185 -3.26 33.74 3.31
C ASN A 185 -3.41 32.66 4.40
N PRO A 186 -2.74 31.51 4.25
CA PRO A 186 -2.90 30.41 5.19
C PRO A 186 -2.16 30.68 6.50
N THR A 187 -2.80 30.38 7.63
CA THR A 187 -2.10 30.27 8.91
C THR A 187 -1.28 28.98 9.00
N GLN A 188 -1.73 27.92 8.32
CA GLN A 188 -1.04 26.64 8.22
C GLN A 188 -1.06 26.11 6.79
N ASP A 189 0.02 25.45 6.39
CA ASP A 189 0.17 24.82 5.09
C ASP A 189 0.55 23.33 5.24
N VAL A 190 0.49 22.57 4.14
CA VAL A 190 0.92 21.18 4.11
C VAL A 190 2.21 21.08 3.32
N ARG A 191 3.19 20.37 3.86
CA ARG A 191 4.51 20.24 3.24
C ARG A 191 4.93 18.79 3.07
N PHE A 192 5.65 18.53 1.99
CA PHE A 192 6.29 17.25 1.69
C PHE A 192 7.76 17.48 1.32
N ARG A 193 8.64 16.58 1.70
CA ARG A 193 10.02 16.53 1.20
C ARG A 193 10.57 15.12 1.31
N THR A 194 11.72 14.91 0.69
CA THR A 194 12.65 13.86 1.12
C THR A 194 13.74 14.46 2.00
N TYR A 195 14.17 13.74 3.02
CA TYR A 195 15.33 14.07 3.83
C TYR A 195 16.23 12.84 3.90
N GLY A 196 17.37 12.90 3.19
CA GLY A 196 18.14 11.70 2.88
C GLY A 196 17.34 10.74 1.99
N SER A 197 17.27 9.46 2.37
CA SER A 197 16.49 8.44 1.67
C SER A 197 15.03 8.35 2.12
N LYS A 198 14.61 9.13 3.12
CA LYS A 198 13.28 9.05 3.75
C LYS A 198 12.37 10.19 3.35
N GLY A 199 11.06 9.97 3.40
CA GLY A 199 10.06 11.02 3.27
C GLY A 199 9.82 11.74 4.59
N ASN A 200 9.42 13.00 4.51
CA ASN A 200 8.91 13.76 5.64
C ASN A 200 7.72 14.60 5.15
N ALA A 201 6.60 14.53 5.85
CA ALA A 201 5.42 15.34 5.52
C ALA A 201 4.57 15.66 6.75
N GLY A 202 3.82 16.75 6.66
CA GLY A 202 2.91 17.17 7.71
C GLY A 202 2.32 18.55 7.53
N VAL A 203 1.73 19.08 8.60
CA VAL A 203 1.12 20.42 8.66
C VAL A 203 2.03 21.36 9.45
N PHE A 204 2.26 22.55 8.91
CA PHE A 204 3.19 23.54 9.45
C PHE A 204 2.55 24.93 9.50
N GLY A 205 2.98 25.78 10.44
CA GLY A 205 2.53 27.17 10.57
C GLY A 205 1.78 27.42 11.88
N ASP A 206 1.59 28.70 12.25
CA ASP A 206 0.94 29.09 13.53
C ASP A 206 1.58 28.40 14.76
N GLY A 207 2.91 28.29 14.77
CA GLY A 207 3.66 27.57 15.82
C GLY A 207 3.57 26.04 15.77
N LEU A 208 2.73 25.47 14.89
CA LEU A 208 2.59 24.02 14.71
C LEU A 208 3.67 23.46 13.77
N GLN A 209 4.25 22.32 14.15
CA GLN A 209 5.10 21.47 13.31
C GLN A 209 4.71 20.01 13.50
N ALA A 210 3.57 19.62 12.93
CA ALA A 210 3.02 18.27 13.06
C ALA A 210 3.41 17.43 11.83
N ALA A 211 4.57 16.78 11.90
CA ALA A 211 5.12 15.97 10.81
C ALA A 211 5.88 14.75 11.35
N ALA A 212 6.00 13.72 10.52
CA ALA A 212 6.82 12.54 10.80
C ALA A 212 7.59 12.11 9.55
N MET A 213 8.57 11.23 9.76
CA MET A 213 9.32 10.61 8.68
C MET A 213 8.76 9.23 8.32
N THR A 214 8.95 8.82 7.07
CA THR A 214 8.64 7.44 6.66
C THR A 214 9.50 6.44 7.45
N PRO A 215 8.94 5.27 7.83
CA PRO A 215 9.69 4.25 8.56
C PRO A 215 10.81 3.66 7.68
N GLY A 216 10.51 3.44 6.40
CA GLY A 216 11.44 2.97 5.38
C GLY A 216 11.91 4.07 4.42
N GLU A 217 12.80 3.68 3.52
CA GLU A 217 13.33 4.54 2.45
C GLU A 217 12.33 4.69 1.30
N LEU A 218 12.26 5.88 0.70
CA LEU A 218 11.51 6.15 -0.52
C LEU A 218 12.34 5.91 -1.80
N GLY A 219 13.67 5.91 -1.69
CA GLY A 219 14.57 5.91 -2.84
C GLY A 219 14.57 7.23 -3.64
N LYS A 220 15.46 7.34 -4.63
CA LYS A 220 15.52 8.48 -5.57
C LYS A 220 14.49 8.27 -6.69
N GLY A 221 13.22 8.48 -6.40
CA GLY A 221 12.13 8.19 -7.34
C GLY A 221 10.89 9.03 -7.09
N ILE A 222 9.85 8.77 -7.87
CA ILE A 222 8.54 9.39 -7.67
C ILE A 222 7.93 8.82 -6.38
N PHE A 223 7.36 9.68 -5.54
CA PHE A 223 6.49 9.28 -4.45
C PHE A 223 5.11 9.90 -4.62
N ARG A 224 4.09 9.23 -4.07
CA ARG A 224 2.72 9.72 -4.06
C ARG A 224 2.47 10.52 -2.79
N ALA A 225 2.22 11.81 -2.93
CA ALA A 225 1.78 12.66 -1.82
C ALA A 225 0.26 12.61 -1.70
N ARG A 226 -0.27 12.53 -0.47
CA ARG A 226 -1.71 12.54 -0.22
C ARG A 226 -2.09 13.40 0.97
N ILE A 227 -3.19 14.13 0.84
CA ILE A 227 -3.82 14.94 1.87
C ILE A 227 -5.29 14.54 1.92
N MET A 228 -5.79 14.28 3.12
CA MET A 228 -7.21 14.04 3.37
C MET A 228 -7.67 15.01 4.46
N ALA A 229 -8.74 15.75 4.19
CA ALA A 229 -9.38 16.63 5.16
C ALA A 229 -10.82 16.17 5.43
N ASP A 230 -11.25 16.24 6.68
CA ASP A 230 -12.64 16.14 7.14
C ASP A 230 -12.86 17.19 8.24
N GLY A 231 -13.44 18.33 7.90
CA GLY A 231 -13.43 19.44 8.85
C GLY A 231 -12.01 19.95 9.07
N ASN A 232 -11.69 20.37 10.29
CA ASN A 232 -10.31 20.72 10.64
C ASN A 232 -9.41 19.48 10.84
N TYR A 233 -9.95 18.27 10.65
CA TYR A 233 -9.19 17.04 10.78
C TYR A 233 -8.42 16.76 9.49
N VAL A 234 -7.09 16.83 9.54
CA VAL A 234 -6.21 16.66 8.37
C VAL A 234 -5.24 15.51 8.59
N LYS A 235 -5.17 14.62 7.61
CA LYS A 235 -4.17 13.55 7.54
C LYS A 235 -3.28 13.76 6.31
N VAL A 236 -1.99 13.51 6.50
CA VAL A 236 -0.97 13.66 5.46
C VAL A 236 -0.22 12.35 5.31
N TYR A 237 -0.04 11.90 4.07
CA TYR A 237 0.60 10.63 3.75
C TYR A 237 1.68 10.82 2.70
N ILE A 238 2.73 10.00 2.77
CA ILE A 238 3.58 9.69 1.63
C ILE A 238 3.41 8.21 1.32
N ASN A 239 3.13 7.91 0.06
CA ASN A 239 2.66 6.60 -0.38
C ASN A 239 1.54 6.16 0.59
N ASP A 240 1.63 4.94 1.11
CA ASP A 240 0.60 4.37 1.97
C ASP A 240 0.92 4.55 3.47
N THR A 241 1.89 5.42 3.79
CA THR A 241 2.27 5.71 5.17
C THR A 241 1.71 7.05 5.62
N ARG A 242 0.87 7.04 6.66
CA ARG A 242 0.42 8.27 7.33
C ARG A 242 1.56 8.87 8.15
N LEU A 243 1.92 10.12 7.86
CA LEU A 243 2.98 10.86 8.54
C LEU A 243 2.45 11.95 9.47
N ALA A 244 1.22 12.41 9.26
CA ALA A 244 0.58 13.35 10.16
C ALA A 244 -0.91 13.07 10.32
N ASN A 245 -1.43 13.36 11.52
CA ASN A 245 -2.83 13.21 11.88
C ASN A 245 -3.25 14.34 12.84
N ILE A 246 -3.85 15.41 12.33
CA ILE A 246 -4.06 16.67 13.04
C ILE A 246 -5.56 16.93 13.20
N PRO A 247 -6.12 16.98 14.42
CA PRO A 247 -7.56 17.15 14.62
C PRO A 247 -8.08 18.59 14.43
N ASN A 248 -7.21 19.60 14.58
CA ASN A 248 -7.58 21.02 14.57
C ASN A 248 -6.67 21.83 13.63
N ALA A 249 -6.42 21.32 12.43
CA ALA A 249 -5.60 21.99 11.43
C ALA A 249 -6.32 23.23 10.86
N LYS A 250 -5.62 24.34 10.77
CA LYS A 250 -6.10 25.63 10.25
C LYS A 250 -5.54 25.88 8.84
N ILE A 251 -5.77 24.95 7.94
CA ILE A 251 -5.25 24.99 6.56
C ILE A 251 -6.01 25.96 5.64
N GLY A 252 -7.19 26.43 6.08
CA GLY A 252 -8.09 27.24 5.27
C GLY A 252 -8.76 26.45 4.15
N ARG A 253 -9.76 27.07 3.51
CA ARG A 253 -10.47 26.51 2.36
C ARG A 253 -10.83 27.64 1.40
N SER A 254 -10.55 27.44 0.12
CA SER A 254 -10.90 28.39 -0.93
C SER A 254 -11.18 27.65 -2.24
N LYS A 255 -11.42 28.39 -3.32
CA LYS A 255 -11.48 27.85 -4.69
C LYS A 255 -10.10 27.66 -5.31
N LYS A 256 -9.02 28.03 -4.61
CA LYS A 256 -7.64 28.02 -5.11
C LYS A 256 -6.78 27.10 -4.26
N ILE A 257 -6.01 26.23 -4.90
CA ILE A 257 -4.93 25.47 -4.26
C ILE A 257 -3.62 25.93 -4.89
N SER A 258 -2.74 26.54 -4.11
CA SER A 258 -1.43 26.97 -4.61
C SER A 258 -0.36 25.93 -4.28
N PHE A 259 0.52 25.69 -5.25
CA PHE A 259 1.71 24.87 -5.11
C PHE A 259 2.96 25.74 -5.19
N GLU A 260 3.95 25.40 -4.39
CA GLU A 260 5.31 25.94 -4.47
C GLU A 260 6.29 24.77 -4.48
N ILE A 261 6.98 24.60 -5.59
CA ILE A 261 7.80 23.43 -5.90
C ILE A 261 9.28 23.86 -6.06
N PRO A 262 10.22 23.22 -5.33
CA PRO A 262 11.64 23.56 -5.41
C PRO A 262 12.37 22.74 -6.47
N GLY A 263 12.38 23.21 -7.72
CA GLY A 263 13.16 22.62 -8.82
C GLY A 263 14.38 23.46 -9.21
N ARG A 264 15.26 22.90 -10.03
CA ARG A 264 16.35 23.62 -10.72
C ARG A 264 16.56 23.04 -12.10
N GLU A 265 17.30 23.74 -12.96
CA GLU A 265 17.59 23.24 -14.30
C GLU A 265 18.43 21.96 -14.26
N ASP A 266 19.39 21.87 -13.34
CA ASP A 266 20.28 20.72 -13.12
C ASP A 266 19.67 19.61 -12.25
N ASP A 267 18.60 19.91 -11.51
CA ASP A 267 17.84 18.97 -10.67
C ASP A 267 16.34 19.33 -10.71
N PRO A 268 15.66 19.06 -11.84
CA PRO A 268 14.26 19.45 -12.01
C PRO A 268 13.33 18.53 -11.22
N VAL A 269 12.20 19.09 -10.78
CA VAL A 269 11.11 18.32 -10.17
C VAL A 269 10.10 17.94 -11.23
N PHE A 270 9.67 16.68 -11.23
CA PHE A 270 8.61 16.18 -12.12
C PHE A 270 7.37 15.85 -11.30
N MET A 271 6.21 16.35 -11.74
CA MET A 271 4.92 16.15 -11.10
C MET A 271 3.89 15.62 -12.11
N THR A 272 3.01 14.71 -11.70
CA THR A 272 1.90 14.20 -12.52
C THR A 272 0.75 13.67 -11.65
N ASN A 273 -0.33 13.19 -12.28
CA ASN A 273 -1.46 12.53 -11.62
C ASN A 273 -2.08 13.35 -10.47
N ILE A 274 -2.28 14.65 -10.69
CA ILE A 274 -2.91 15.53 -9.72
C ILE A 274 -4.41 15.23 -9.67
N SER A 275 -4.93 14.95 -8.48
CA SER A 275 -6.35 14.70 -8.24
C SER A 275 -6.81 15.45 -7.00
N VAL A 276 -7.83 16.30 -7.17
CA VAL A 276 -8.58 16.95 -6.10
C VAL A 276 -10.00 16.38 -6.17
N MET A 277 -10.38 15.64 -5.14
CA MET A 277 -11.69 15.00 -5.06
C MET A 277 -12.44 15.56 -3.85
N ALA A 278 -13.65 16.04 -4.06
CA ALA A 278 -14.63 16.15 -2.98
C ALA A 278 -15.03 14.74 -2.55
N GLY A 279 -15.21 14.51 -1.24
CA GLY A 279 -15.36 13.16 -0.74
C GLY A 279 -16.18 13.07 0.52
N GLY A 280 -17.47 12.79 0.35
CA GLY A 280 -18.44 12.60 1.43
C GLY A 280 -19.23 13.86 1.78
N LYS A 281 -20.50 13.92 1.34
CA LYS A 281 -21.54 14.31 2.30
C LYS A 281 -21.43 13.34 3.49
N LYS A 282 -21.84 13.67 4.72
CA LYS A 282 -22.00 12.59 5.71
C LYS A 282 -22.83 11.51 5.02
N LEU A 283 -22.45 10.23 5.16
CA LEU A 283 -23.17 9.13 4.51
C LEU A 283 -24.70 9.28 4.68
N TYR A 284 -25.11 9.80 5.84
CA TYR A 284 -26.46 10.21 6.17
C TYR A 284 -27.04 11.32 5.29
N ASP A 285 -26.33 12.42 5.05
CA ASP A 285 -26.79 13.55 4.25
C ASP A 285 -26.98 13.12 2.77
N ALA A 286 -26.07 12.31 2.24
CA ALA A 286 -26.21 11.74 0.89
C ALA A 286 -27.44 10.82 0.80
N LEU A 287 -27.61 9.96 1.80
CA LEU A 287 -28.72 9.02 1.87
C LEU A 287 -30.07 9.72 2.08
N THR A 288 -30.13 10.79 2.87
CA THR A 288 -31.37 11.52 3.14
C THR A 288 -31.82 12.37 1.96
N GLU A 289 -30.89 12.91 1.17
CA GLU A 289 -31.23 13.69 -0.02
C GLU A 289 -31.70 12.80 -1.18
N SER A 290 -31.04 11.67 -1.41
CA SER A 290 -31.26 10.85 -2.61
C SER A 290 -32.01 9.54 -2.35
N GLY A 291 -32.15 9.13 -1.08
CA GLY A 291 -32.65 7.82 -0.69
C GLY A 291 -31.69 6.65 -0.95
N ARG A 292 -30.54 6.89 -1.59
CA ARG A 292 -29.59 5.84 -2.01
C ARG A 292 -28.15 6.34 -2.05
N VAL A 293 -27.20 5.57 -1.53
CA VAL A 293 -25.77 5.89 -1.65
C VAL A 293 -24.94 4.64 -1.94
N ALA A 294 -24.05 4.72 -2.93
CA ALA A 294 -23.12 3.65 -3.24
C ALA A 294 -21.93 3.66 -2.27
N THR A 295 -21.55 2.50 -1.75
CA THR A 295 -20.37 2.34 -0.90
C THR A 295 -19.18 1.97 -1.77
N GLN A 296 -18.30 2.94 -2.04
CA GLN A 296 -17.08 2.69 -2.84
C GLN A 296 -15.93 2.08 -2.05
N GLY A 297 -16.15 1.73 -0.78
CA GLY A 297 -15.13 1.18 0.11
C GLY A 297 -15.51 -0.14 0.76
N ILE A 298 -16.36 -0.97 0.12
CA ILE A 298 -16.60 -2.36 0.56
C ILE A 298 -16.06 -3.29 -0.53
N TYR A 299 -15.04 -4.05 -0.16
CA TYR A 299 -14.29 -4.93 -1.05
C TYR A 299 -14.45 -6.39 -0.64
N PHE A 300 -14.39 -7.28 -1.63
CA PHE A 300 -14.52 -8.72 -1.44
C PHE A 300 -13.37 -9.47 -2.11
N ASP A 301 -13.05 -10.66 -1.60
CA ASP A 301 -12.21 -11.61 -2.33
C ASP A 301 -12.84 -11.97 -3.68
N SER A 302 -12.00 -12.26 -4.68
CA SER A 302 -12.47 -12.54 -6.05
C SER A 302 -13.44 -13.71 -6.06
N GLY A 303 -14.61 -13.54 -6.70
CA GLY A 303 -15.67 -14.55 -6.73
C GLY A 303 -16.29 -14.91 -5.36
N SER A 304 -16.02 -14.13 -4.31
CA SER A 304 -16.43 -14.43 -2.93
C SER A 304 -17.26 -13.31 -2.30
N ASP A 305 -17.96 -13.66 -1.21
CA ASP A 305 -18.65 -12.78 -0.25
C ASP A 305 -17.80 -12.49 1.00
N ARG A 306 -16.57 -13.00 1.05
CA ARG A 306 -15.60 -12.68 2.09
C ARG A 306 -15.14 -11.22 1.95
N ILE A 307 -15.55 -10.41 2.92
CA ILE A 307 -15.21 -8.99 3.00
C ILE A 307 -13.74 -8.83 3.36
N LYS A 308 -13.04 -7.99 2.59
CA LYS A 308 -11.63 -7.70 2.84
C LYS A 308 -11.42 -6.67 3.94
N PRO A 309 -10.31 -6.72 4.70
CA PRO A 309 -10.00 -5.78 5.78
C PRO A 309 -10.06 -4.29 5.38
N GLU A 310 -9.73 -3.96 4.13
CA GLU A 310 -9.80 -2.63 3.54
C GLU A 310 -11.20 -2.00 3.62
N SER A 311 -12.23 -2.84 3.84
CA SER A 311 -13.62 -2.40 3.99
C SER A 311 -13.97 -1.86 5.38
N THR A 312 -13.11 -2.11 6.37
CA THR A 312 -13.36 -1.78 7.79
C THR A 312 -13.69 -0.30 8.02
N PRO A 313 -12.99 0.68 7.39
CA PRO A 313 -13.28 2.10 7.60
C PRO A 313 -14.67 2.51 7.11
N THR A 314 -15.16 1.87 6.03
CA THR A 314 -16.48 2.11 5.45
C THR A 314 -17.56 1.47 6.32
N LEU A 315 -17.37 0.22 6.74
CA LEU A 315 -18.28 -0.48 7.65
C LEU A 315 -18.43 0.24 9.00
N LYS A 316 -17.33 0.80 9.53
CA LYS A 316 -17.35 1.64 10.73
C LYS A 316 -18.16 2.91 10.54
N GLU A 317 -18.05 3.57 9.39
CA GLU A 317 -18.82 4.77 9.08
C GLU A 317 -20.32 4.48 8.95
N ILE A 318 -20.67 3.38 8.27
CA ILE A 318 -22.06 2.91 8.16
C ILE A 318 -22.63 2.58 9.55
N GLY A 319 -21.87 1.84 10.36
CA GLY A 319 -22.26 1.50 11.73
C GLY A 319 -22.41 2.74 12.62
N ALA A 320 -21.53 3.73 12.50
CA ALA A 320 -21.64 5.00 13.25
C ALA A 320 -22.90 5.78 12.85
N MET A 321 -23.16 5.93 11.55
CA MET A 321 -24.38 6.56 11.03
C MET A 321 -25.64 5.87 11.57
N LEU A 322 -25.70 4.54 11.52
CA LEU A 322 -26.85 3.78 12.01
C LEU A 322 -27.05 3.91 13.53
N LYS A 323 -25.97 4.15 14.30
CA LYS A 323 -26.07 4.44 15.73
C LYS A 323 -26.57 5.85 16.01
N GLU A 324 -26.07 6.83 15.26
CA GLU A 324 -26.45 8.25 15.39
C GLU A 324 -27.94 8.45 15.02
N HIS A 325 -28.43 7.71 14.03
CA HIS A 325 -29.80 7.81 13.53
C HIS A 325 -30.55 6.50 13.81
N ALA A 326 -31.08 6.35 15.03
CA ALA A 326 -31.69 5.09 15.49
C ALA A 326 -32.96 4.67 14.73
N ASP A 327 -33.65 5.63 14.12
CA ASP A 327 -34.84 5.46 13.28
C ASP A 327 -34.52 5.00 11.85
N LEU A 328 -33.27 5.17 11.39
CA LEU A 328 -32.86 4.84 10.03
C LEU A 328 -32.93 3.32 9.79
N LYS A 329 -33.64 2.92 8.73
CA LYS A 329 -33.68 1.56 8.20
C LYS A 329 -33.07 1.54 6.80
N LEU A 330 -32.29 0.49 6.50
CA LEU A 330 -31.59 0.36 5.22
C LEU A 330 -31.84 -0.98 4.57
N THR A 331 -31.95 -0.97 3.25
CA THR A 331 -31.75 -2.12 2.40
C THR A 331 -30.34 -2.05 1.82
N ILE A 332 -29.53 -3.08 2.07
CA ILE A 332 -28.19 -3.23 1.53
C ILE A 332 -28.31 -3.98 0.20
N GLU A 333 -28.00 -3.30 -0.90
CA GLU A 333 -28.09 -3.85 -2.25
C GLU A 333 -26.71 -4.26 -2.76
N GLY A 334 -26.54 -5.52 -3.15
CA GLY A 334 -25.32 -6.01 -3.81
C GLY A 334 -25.45 -6.00 -5.33
N HIS A 335 -24.37 -5.65 -6.02
CA HIS A 335 -24.28 -5.63 -7.49
C HIS A 335 -23.00 -6.33 -7.99
N THR A 336 -23.07 -6.87 -9.20
CA THR A 336 -21.92 -7.44 -9.92
C THR A 336 -21.74 -6.74 -11.27
N ASP A 337 -20.61 -7.03 -11.92
CA ASP A 337 -20.50 -6.82 -13.37
C ASP A 337 -21.25 -7.93 -14.13
N ASN A 338 -21.20 -7.86 -15.47
CA ASN A 338 -21.86 -8.81 -16.37
C ASN A 338 -21.01 -10.05 -16.70
N VAL A 339 -19.92 -10.31 -15.98
CA VAL A 339 -19.07 -11.48 -16.25
C VAL A 339 -19.59 -12.67 -15.47
N GLY A 340 -19.81 -13.80 -16.16
CA GLY A 340 -20.33 -15.03 -15.56
C GLY A 340 -21.83 -15.22 -15.75
N ALA A 341 -22.39 -16.27 -15.15
CA ALA A 341 -23.81 -16.61 -15.30
C ALA A 341 -24.68 -15.67 -14.45
N ALA A 342 -25.80 -15.20 -15.03
CA ALA A 342 -26.71 -14.26 -14.37
C ALA A 342 -27.21 -14.74 -12.99
N GLN A 343 -27.55 -16.02 -12.86
CA GLN A 343 -27.97 -16.59 -11.57
C GLN A 343 -26.84 -16.61 -10.54
N ALA A 344 -25.62 -16.98 -10.95
CA ALA A 344 -24.46 -16.97 -10.07
C ALA A 344 -24.12 -15.54 -9.59
N ASN A 345 -24.24 -14.56 -10.48
CA ASN A 345 -24.06 -13.14 -10.16
C ASN A 345 -25.13 -12.62 -9.20
N HIS A 346 -26.39 -13.01 -9.41
CA HIS A 346 -27.47 -12.69 -8.47
C HIS A 346 -27.18 -13.27 -7.08
N ASP A 347 -26.85 -14.56 -6.98
CA ASP A 347 -26.59 -15.23 -5.71
C ASP A 347 -25.35 -14.65 -4.99
N LEU A 348 -24.28 -14.39 -5.74
CA LEU A 348 -23.07 -13.75 -5.20
C LEU A 348 -23.36 -12.34 -4.67
N SER A 349 -24.12 -11.55 -5.42
CA SER A 349 -24.49 -10.20 -5.00
C SER A 349 -25.34 -10.20 -3.72
N HIS A 350 -26.26 -11.17 -3.56
CA HIS A 350 -27.07 -11.33 -2.36
C HIS A 350 -26.20 -11.74 -1.16
N LYS A 351 -25.30 -12.72 -1.35
CA LYS A 351 -24.35 -13.15 -0.30
C LYS A 351 -23.47 -12.00 0.19
N ARG A 352 -22.99 -11.17 -0.73
CA ARG A 352 -22.20 -9.96 -0.40
C ARG A 352 -23.00 -8.97 0.45
N ALA A 353 -24.23 -8.67 0.07
CA ALA A 353 -25.11 -7.82 0.86
C ALA A 353 -25.39 -8.40 2.26
N ALA A 354 -25.63 -9.72 2.33
CA ALA A 354 -25.84 -10.43 3.58
C ALA A 354 -24.59 -10.42 4.48
N ALA A 355 -23.39 -10.55 3.92
CA ALA A 355 -22.14 -10.45 4.65
C ALA A 355 -21.94 -9.05 5.27
N VAL A 356 -22.25 -7.98 4.53
CA VAL A 356 -22.20 -6.60 5.05
C VAL A 356 -23.19 -6.44 6.21
N LYS A 357 -24.44 -6.90 6.04
CA LYS A 357 -25.44 -6.93 7.12
C LYS A 357 -24.91 -7.66 8.36
N ALA A 358 -24.33 -8.85 8.18
CA ALA A 358 -23.84 -9.66 9.27
C ALA A 358 -22.71 -8.97 10.06
N ILE A 359 -21.80 -8.25 9.40
CA ILE A 359 -20.76 -7.47 10.09
C ILE A 359 -21.37 -6.27 10.84
N LEU A 360 -22.30 -5.54 10.24
CA LEU A 360 -22.96 -4.41 10.91
C LEU A 360 -23.72 -4.84 12.17
N VAL A 361 -24.37 -6.01 12.13
CA VAL A 361 -25.04 -6.58 13.30
C VAL A 361 -24.02 -7.05 14.34
N SER A 362 -23.08 -7.93 13.96
CA SER A 362 -22.18 -8.59 14.92
C SER A 362 -21.11 -7.67 15.50
N SER A 363 -20.50 -6.83 14.67
CA SER A 363 -19.31 -6.04 15.04
C SER A 363 -19.66 -4.59 15.38
N HIS A 364 -20.77 -4.07 14.85
CA HIS A 364 -21.23 -2.71 15.13
C HIS A 364 -22.48 -2.66 16.01
N GLY A 365 -23.12 -3.78 16.34
CA GLY A 365 -24.25 -3.83 17.26
C GLY A 365 -25.53 -3.19 16.70
N ILE A 366 -25.70 -3.17 15.38
CA ILE A 366 -26.93 -2.68 14.75
C ILE A 366 -28.01 -3.74 14.85
N ALA A 367 -29.23 -3.36 15.24
CA ALA A 367 -30.35 -4.30 15.28
C ALA A 367 -30.64 -4.88 13.89
N ALA A 368 -30.68 -6.21 13.77
CA ALA A 368 -30.87 -6.89 12.48
C ALA A 368 -32.18 -6.52 11.77
N ALA A 369 -33.22 -6.14 12.52
CA ALA A 369 -34.50 -5.67 12.00
C ALA A 369 -34.44 -4.30 11.30
N ARG A 370 -33.33 -3.57 11.42
CA ARG A 370 -33.11 -2.29 10.73
C ARG A 370 -32.43 -2.45 9.37
N LEU A 371 -32.00 -3.67 9.04
CA LEU A 371 -31.20 -3.95 7.86
C LEU A 371 -31.84 -5.06 7.04
N GLU A 372 -32.07 -4.79 5.76
CA GLU A 372 -32.39 -5.81 4.75
C GLU A 372 -31.18 -6.02 3.84
N ALA A 373 -31.13 -7.18 3.18
CA ALA A 373 -30.05 -7.51 2.23
C ALA A 373 -30.67 -8.08 0.95
N THR A 374 -30.31 -7.52 -0.19
CA THR A 374 -30.85 -7.90 -1.50
C THR A 374 -29.74 -7.94 -2.54
N GLY A 375 -29.77 -8.92 -3.43
CA GLY A 375 -28.84 -9.02 -4.56
C GLY A 375 -29.53 -8.64 -5.86
N PHE A 376 -28.87 -7.87 -6.72
CA PHE A 376 -29.36 -7.52 -8.05
C PHE A 376 -28.54 -8.13 -9.19
N GLY A 377 -27.41 -8.78 -8.88
CA GLY A 377 -26.45 -9.23 -9.87
C GLY A 377 -26.05 -8.06 -10.78
N ASP A 378 -26.11 -8.30 -12.08
CA ASP A 378 -25.77 -7.35 -13.15
C ASP A 378 -26.97 -6.56 -13.69
N LYS A 379 -28.17 -6.71 -13.11
CA LYS A 379 -29.42 -6.12 -13.63
C LYS A 379 -29.54 -4.60 -13.46
N LYS A 380 -28.69 -3.99 -12.62
CA LYS A 380 -28.68 -2.53 -12.34
C LYS A 380 -27.27 -1.94 -12.48
N PRO A 381 -26.71 -1.89 -13.71
CA PRO A 381 -25.42 -1.26 -13.94
C PRO A 381 -25.54 0.27 -13.81
N VAL A 382 -24.54 0.91 -13.19
CA VAL A 382 -24.44 2.39 -13.13
C VAL A 382 -23.66 2.95 -14.32
N VAL A 383 -22.82 2.11 -14.93
CA VAL A 383 -22.07 2.43 -16.14
C VAL A 383 -22.01 1.21 -17.07
N PRO A 384 -21.79 1.38 -18.38
CA PRO A 384 -21.63 0.25 -19.29
C PRO A 384 -20.51 -0.71 -18.84
N ASN A 385 -20.74 -2.03 -18.94
CA ASN A 385 -19.75 -3.05 -18.60
C ASN A 385 -18.68 -3.28 -19.70
N THR A 386 -18.57 -2.37 -20.66
CA THR A 386 -17.69 -2.49 -21.83
C THR A 386 -16.21 -2.35 -21.46
N THR A 387 -15.88 -1.60 -20.40
CA THR A 387 -14.49 -1.41 -19.95
C THR A 387 -14.22 -2.07 -18.59
N PRO A 388 -12.95 -2.45 -18.29
CA PRO A 388 -12.57 -2.93 -16.96
C PRO A 388 -12.96 -1.98 -15.82
N GLU A 389 -12.82 -0.68 -16.04
CA GLU A 389 -13.17 0.38 -15.08
C GLU A 389 -14.67 0.40 -14.84
N GLY A 390 -15.48 0.30 -15.91
CA GLY A 390 -16.92 0.24 -15.81
C GLY A 390 -17.41 -1.00 -15.06
N ARG A 391 -16.78 -2.16 -15.31
CA ARG A 391 -17.06 -3.39 -14.53
C ARG A 391 -16.70 -3.23 -13.07
N GLN A 392 -15.57 -2.61 -12.75
CA GLN A 392 -15.19 -2.34 -11.35
C GLN A 392 -16.21 -1.44 -10.65
N GLN A 393 -16.75 -0.42 -11.31
CA GLN A 393 -17.79 0.44 -10.75
C GLN A 393 -19.11 -0.31 -10.53
N ASN A 394 -19.44 -1.29 -11.37
CA ASN A 394 -20.65 -2.09 -11.21
C ASN A 394 -20.54 -3.14 -10.09
N ARG A 395 -19.33 -3.60 -9.73
CA ARG A 395 -19.06 -4.45 -8.56
C ARG A 395 -19.09 -3.63 -7.27
N ARG A 396 -20.29 -3.29 -6.80
CA ARG A 396 -20.51 -2.38 -5.68
C ARG A 396 -21.58 -2.88 -4.71
N VAL A 397 -21.62 -2.26 -3.54
CA VAL A 397 -22.72 -2.37 -2.57
C VAL A 397 -23.35 -0.98 -2.41
N GLU A 398 -24.67 -0.90 -2.41
CA GLU A 398 -25.42 0.35 -2.19
C GLU A 398 -26.25 0.25 -0.91
N LEU A 399 -26.43 1.38 -0.25
CA LEU A 399 -27.32 1.53 0.89
C LEU A 399 -28.54 2.31 0.42
N VAL A 400 -29.72 1.78 0.67
CA VAL A 400 -30.99 2.37 0.26
C VAL A 400 -31.84 2.57 1.48
N LYS A 401 -32.41 3.76 1.66
CA LYS A 401 -33.32 4.03 2.77
C LYS A 401 -34.61 3.22 2.54
N SER A 402 -34.96 2.39 3.52
CA SER A 402 -36.17 1.55 3.48
C SER A 402 -37.44 2.32 3.83
#